data_AF-A0A542ZXW2-F1
#
_entry.id   AF-A0A542ZXW2-F1
#
_cell.length_a   1.000
_cell.length_b   1.000
_cell.length_c   1.000
_cell.angle_alpha   90.00
_cell.angle_beta   90.00
_cell.angle_gamma   90.00
#
_symmetry.space_group_name_H-M   'P 1'
#
loop_
_entity.id
_entity.type
_entity.pdbx_description
1 polymer ?
#
loop_
_entity_poly.entity_id
_entity_poly.type
_entity_poly.pdbx_seq_one_letter_code
_entity_poly.pdbx_strand_id
1 'polypeptide(L)'
;MNCLHRLMVSHHDHLADWLSEGKPGSFQAFLDAHDPDFSLVTVPGELLDLAALRSGLSRGGGSRPGLRIRISDMTHLIPGVCQFREQHEVDNRVVDMRIVTAVVRDGRVLGLQETARPVAED
;
A
#
# COMPACT_ATOMS: atom_id res chain seq x y z
N MET A 1 -6.27 11.73 14.55
CA MET A 1 -5.53 10.92 13.55
C MET A 1 -4.16 11.57 13.30
N ASN A 2 -3.06 10.84 13.46
CA ASN A 2 -1.70 11.33 13.16
C ASN A 2 -1.53 11.53 11.64
N CYS A 3 -0.70 12.48 11.19
CA CYS A 3 -0.41 12.73 9.78
C CYS A 3 0.12 11.48 9.05
N LEU A 4 0.94 10.66 9.72
CA LEU A 4 1.46 9.42 9.14
C LEU A 4 0.33 8.41 8.86
N HIS A 5 -0.60 8.26 9.80
CA HIS A 5 -1.75 7.38 9.62
C HIS A 5 -2.63 7.83 8.45
N ARG A 6 -2.93 9.13 8.36
CA ARG A 6 -3.70 9.66 7.23
C ARG A 6 -3.02 9.40 5.89
N LEU A 7 -1.71 9.61 5.81
CA LEU A 7 -0.93 9.37 4.60
C LEU A 7 -1.01 7.89 4.17
N MET A 8 -0.78 6.95 5.09
CA MET A 8 -0.86 5.52 4.76
C MET A 8 -2.27 5.13 4.33
N VAL A 9 -3.32 5.62 5.00
CA VAL A 9 -4.70 5.33 4.58
C VAL A 9 -4.99 5.87 3.19
N SER A 10 -4.74 7.16 2.93
CA SER A 10 -5.02 7.76 1.61
C SER A 10 -4.18 7.12 0.49
N HIS A 11 -2.93 6.76 0.79
CA HIS A 11 -2.06 6.04 -0.14
C HIS A 11 -2.69 4.71 -0.60
N HIS A 12 -3.18 3.91 0.34
CA HIS A 12 -3.79 2.62 0.02
C HIS A 12 -5.21 2.75 -0.53
N ASP A 13 -5.95 3.80 -0.16
CA ASP A 13 -7.24 4.13 -0.79
C ASP A 13 -7.06 4.42 -2.29
N HIS A 14 -6.02 5.19 -2.67
CA HIS A 14 -5.71 5.44 -4.07
C HIS A 14 -5.34 4.17 -4.83
N LEU A 15 -4.58 3.26 -4.20
CA LEU A 15 -4.27 1.97 -4.80
C LEU A 15 -5.52 1.09 -4.97
N ALA A 16 -6.38 1.05 -3.96
CA ALA A 16 -7.65 0.32 -4.00
C ALA A 16 -8.57 0.85 -5.09
N ASP A 17 -8.76 2.18 -5.15
CA ASP A 17 -9.56 2.86 -6.18
C ASP A 17 -9.06 2.54 -7.60
N TRP A 18 -7.74 2.51 -7.79
CA TRP A 18 -7.13 2.13 -9.07
C TRP A 18 -7.39 0.67 -9.41
N LEU A 19 -7.03 -0.25 -8.53
CA LEU A 19 -7.11 -1.69 -8.81
C LEU A 19 -8.55 -2.19 -8.87
N SER A 20 -9.48 -1.59 -8.12
CA SER A 20 -10.89 -2.00 -8.07
C SER A 20 -11.69 -1.52 -9.29
N GLU A 21 -11.69 -0.21 -9.53
CA GLU A 21 -12.60 0.40 -10.52
C GLU A 21 -11.84 1.10 -11.66
N GLY A 22 -10.51 1.18 -11.59
CA GLY A 22 -9.72 1.96 -12.53
C GLY A 22 -10.01 3.46 -12.42
N LYS A 23 -10.33 3.94 -11.20
CA LYS A 23 -10.80 5.31 -10.99
C LYS A 23 -9.81 6.35 -11.55
N PRO A 24 -10.27 7.30 -12.38
CA PRO A 24 -9.41 8.32 -12.96
C PRO A 24 -8.65 9.12 -11.90
N GLY A 25 -7.35 9.32 -12.13
CA GLY A 25 -6.49 10.10 -11.24
C GLY A 25 -5.94 9.33 -10.03
N SER A 26 -6.59 8.26 -9.57
CA SER A 26 -6.14 7.50 -8.39
C SER A 26 -4.76 6.88 -8.58
N PHE A 27 -4.44 6.38 -9.78
CA PHE A 27 -3.09 5.85 -10.04
C PHE A 27 -2.01 6.93 -9.95
N GLN A 28 -2.26 8.12 -10.50
CA GLN A 28 -1.31 9.22 -10.41
C GLN A 28 -1.18 9.72 -8.97
N ALA A 29 -2.28 9.87 -8.24
CA ALA A 29 -2.26 10.26 -6.83
C ALA A 29 -1.51 9.24 -5.94
N PHE A 30 -1.65 7.95 -6.23
CA PHE A 30 -0.84 6.90 -5.60
C PHE A 30 0.66 7.11 -5.86
N LEU A 31 1.06 7.29 -7.12
CA LEU A 31 2.47 7.52 -7.47
C LEU A 31 3.00 8.82 -6.88
N ASP A 32 2.22 9.89 -6.86
CA ASP A 32 2.59 11.20 -6.32
C ASP A 32 2.77 11.20 -4.80
N ALA A 33 2.28 10.18 -4.09
CA ALA A 33 2.51 9.99 -2.67
C ALA A 33 3.92 9.42 -2.35
N HIS A 34 4.66 8.97 -3.36
CA HIS A 34 5.99 8.40 -3.20
C HIS A 34 7.09 9.45 -3.29
N ASP A 35 8.21 9.16 -2.63
CA ASP A 35 9.46 9.89 -2.78
C ASP A 35 10.17 9.42 -4.07
N PRO A 36 10.89 10.29 -4.81
CA PRO A 36 11.67 9.87 -5.99
C PRO A 36 12.68 8.74 -5.71
N ASP A 37 13.21 8.65 -4.49
CA ASP A 37 14.16 7.61 -4.07
C ASP A 37 13.46 6.36 -3.50
N PHE A 38 12.17 6.17 -3.81
CA PHE A 38 11.37 5.10 -3.22
C PHE A 38 11.92 3.69 -3.50
N SER A 39 11.81 2.83 -2.48
CA SER A 39 12.02 1.39 -2.62
C SER A 39 10.99 0.54 -1.87
N LEU A 40 10.59 -0.58 -2.46
CA LEU A 40 9.73 -1.59 -1.86
C LEU A 40 10.44 -2.94 -1.87
N VAL A 41 10.49 -3.59 -0.72
CA VAL A 41 10.75 -5.04 -0.63
C VAL A 41 9.41 -5.76 -0.54
N THR A 42 9.04 -6.46 -1.60
CA THR A 42 7.77 -7.18 -1.71
C THR A 42 7.75 -8.40 -0.80
N VAL A 43 6.57 -9.02 -0.63
CA VAL A 43 6.44 -10.28 0.12
C VAL A 43 7.40 -11.39 -0.36
N PRO A 44 7.60 -11.65 -1.68
CA PRO A 44 8.61 -12.59 -2.16
C PRO A 44 10.08 -12.16 -1.95
N GLY A 45 10.32 -10.91 -1.54
CA GLY A 45 11.67 -10.36 -1.36
C GLY A 45 12.24 -9.65 -2.59
N GLU A 46 11.42 -9.36 -3.60
CA GLU A 46 11.86 -8.56 -4.75
C GLU A 46 12.02 -7.09 -4.33
N LEU A 47 13.10 -6.45 -4.79
CA LEU A 47 13.32 -5.03 -4.61
C LEU A 47 12.78 -4.27 -5.82
N LEU A 48 11.76 -3.44 -5.61
CA LEU A 48 11.18 -2.57 -6.63
C LEU A 48 11.50 -1.11 -6.30
N ASP A 49 11.98 -0.37 -7.30
CA ASP A 49 12.00 1.09 -7.25
C ASP A 49 10.65 1.67 -7.73
N LEU A 50 10.52 3.00 -7.72
CA LEU A 50 9.29 3.67 -8.16
C LEU A 50 8.95 3.40 -9.64
N ALA A 51 9.96 3.25 -10.51
CA ALA A 51 9.75 3.00 -11.93
C ALA A 51 9.22 1.57 -12.17
N ALA A 52 9.78 0.59 -11.47
CA ALA A 52 9.34 -0.80 -11.48
C ALA A 52 7.91 -0.92 -10.92
N LEU A 53 7.62 -0.28 -9.78
CA LEU A 53 6.28 -0.22 -9.19
C LEU A 53 5.27 0.37 -10.17
N ARG A 54 5.61 1.52 -10.78
CA ARG A 54 4.76 2.17 -11.80
C ARG A 54 4.50 1.24 -12.99
N SER A 55 5.54 0.61 -13.52
CA SER A 55 5.42 -0.31 -14.65
C SER A 55 4.48 -1.47 -14.33
N GLY A 56 4.68 -2.11 -13.17
CA GLY A 56 3.88 -3.25 -12.72
C GLY A 56 2.40 -2.92 -12.53
N LEU A 57 2.08 -1.72 -12.04
CA LEU A 57 0.70 -1.30 -11.78
C LEU A 57 0.01 -0.59 -12.95
N SER A 58 0.75 -0.20 -14.00
CA SER A 58 0.26 0.63 -15.11
C SER A 58 -0.96 0.08 -15.86
N ARG A 59 -1.10 -1.26 -15.91
CA ARG A 59 -2.24 -1.96 -16.55
C ARG A 59 -3.20 -2.58 -15.54
N GLY A 60 -3.04 -2.27 -14.25
CA GLY A 60 -3.83 -2.86 -13.16
C GLY A 60 -5.22 -2.24 -12.96
N GLY A 61 -5.56 -1.17 -13.68
CA GLY A 61 -6.82 -0.44 -13.52
C GLY A 61 -8.03 -1.34 -13.70
N GLY A 62 -8.85 -1.48 -12.66
CA GLY A 62 -10.05 -2.33 -12.67
C GLY A 62 -9.78 -3.84 -12.70
N SER A 63 -8.54 -4.28 -12.47
CA SER A 63 -8.17 -5.70 -12.52
C SER A 63 -8.66 -6.52 -11.33
N ARG A 64 -9.07 -5.88 -10.23
CA ARG A 64 -9.52 -6.52 -8.99
C ARG A 64 -10.85 -5.93 -8.51
N PRO A 65 -11.97 -6.13 -9.24
CA PRO A 65 -13.26 -5.54 -8.88
C PRO A 65 -13.67 -5.80 -7.43
N GLY A 66 -14.16 -4.76 -6.74
CA GLY A 66 -14.61 -4.85 -5.36
C GLY A 66 -13.48 -4.89 -4.32
N LEU A 67 -12.22 -4.76 -4.74
CA LEU A 67 -11.08 -4.68 -3.82
C LEU A 67 -11.22 -3.48 -2.88
N ARG A 68 -11.01 -3.76 -1.60
CA ARG A 68 -10.71 -2.75 -0.58
C ARG A 68 -9.40 -3.08 0.10
N ILE A 69 -8.67 -2.06 0.52
CA ILE A 69 -7.44 -2.21 1.30
C ILE A 69 -7.69 -1.57 2.66
N ARG A 70 -7.51 -2.32 3.74
CA ARG A 70 -7.67 -1.81 5.12
C ARG A 70 -6.33 -1.74 5.82
N ILE A 71 -6.10 -0.61 6.47
CA ILE A 71 -4.95 -0.36 7.33
C ILE A 71 -5.41 -0.41 8.77
N SER A 72 -4.76 -1.25 9.58
CA SER A 72 -5.08 -1.44 11.00
C SER A 72 -3.81 -1.66 11.83
N ASP A 73 -3.95 -1.66 13.16
CA ASP A 73 -2.87 -1.96 14.12
C ASP A 73 -1.59 -1.13 13.90
N MET A 74 -1.75 0.14 13.52
CA MET A 74 -0.61 1.01 13.25
C MET A 74 0.17 1.33 14.53
N THR A 75 1.45 0.96 14.53
CA THR A 75 2.42 1.25 15.58
C THR A 75 3.48 2.22 15.04
N HIS A 76 3.69 3.32 15.73
CA HIS A 76 4.76 4.27 15.42
C HIS A 76 6.07 3.78 16.06
N LEU A 77 7.12 3.61 15.26
CA LEU A 77 8.40 3.08 15.74
C LEU A 77 9.35 4.21 16.16
N ILE A 78 9.58 5.14 15.23
CA ILE A 78 10.37 6.37 15.39
C ILE A 78 9.74 7.46 14.49
N PRO A 79 10.16 8.75 14.57
CA PRO A 79 9.64 9.77 13.66
C PRO A 79 9.76 9.35 12.19
N GLY A 80 8.65 9.44 11.46
CA GLY A 80 8.59 9.05 10.05
C GLY A 80 8.53 7.54 9.78
N VAL A 81 8.57 6.67 10.80
CA VAL A 81 8.54 5.21 10.60
C VAL A 81 7.38 4.58 11.37
N CYS A 82 6.58 3.79 10.68
CA CYS A 82 5.52 3.00 11.30
C CYS A 82 5.51 1.56 10.79
N GLN A 83 4.87 0.71 11.59
CA GLN A 83 4.43 -0.61 11.19
C GLN A 83 2.90 -0.64 11.21
N PHE A 84 2.27 -1.34 10.27
CA PHE A 84 0.82 -1.56 10.29
C PHE A 84 0.46 -2.90 9.66
N ARG A 85 -0.77 -3.36 9.93
CA ARG A 85 -1.38 -4.46 9.20
C ARG A 85 -2.12 -3.92 7.99
N GLU A 86 -1.84 -4.50 6.84
CA GLU A 86 -2.57 -4.26 5.59
C GLU A 86 -3.39 -5.51 5.25
N GLN A 87 -4.67 -5.31 4.92
CA GLN A 87 -5.58 -6.37 4.52
C GLN A 87 -6.21 -6.03 3.17
N HIS A 88 -6.14 -6.95 2.24
CA HIS A 88 -6.91 -6.92 1.01
C HIS A 88 -8.22 -7.66 1.22
N GLU A 89 -9.34 -7.00 0.92
CA GLU A 89 -10.67 -7.58 0.98
C GLU A 89 -11.35 -7.58 -0.37
N VAL A 90 -12.03 -8.67 -0.72
CA VAL A 90 -12.95 -8.78 -1.86
C VAL A 90 -14.21 -9.47 -1.35
N ASP A 91 -15.40 -8.95 -1.69
CA ASP A 91 -16.70 -9.51 -1.24
C ASP A 91 -16.78 -9.75 0.28
N ASN A 92 -16.21 -8.82 1.06
CA ASN A 92 -16.11 -8.88 2.53
C ASN A 92 -15.28 -10.05 3.09
N ARG A 93 -14.48 -10.72 2.26
CA ARG A 93 -13.51 -11.73 2.67
C ARG A 93 -12.11 -11.17 2.56
N VAL A 94 -11.28 -11.41 3.58
CA VAL A 94 -9.85 -11.11 3.52
C VAL A 94 -9.23 -12.13 2.56
N VAL A 95 -8.57 -11.67 1.50
CA VAL A 95 -7.95 -12.54 0.50
C VAL A 95 -6.42 -12.52 0.57
N ASP A 96 -5.87 -11.51 1.24
CA ASP A 96 -4.43 -11.33 1.41
C ASP A 96 -4.19 -10.41 2.62
N MET A 97 -3.13 -10.70 3.38
CA MET A 97 -2.77 -9.98 4.59
C MET A 97 -1.25 -9.90 4.72
N ARG A 98 -0.74 -8.74 5.09
CA ARG A 98 0.67 -8.52 5.38
C ARG A 98 0.87 -7.54 6.51
N ILE A 99 2.04 -7.62 7.13
CA ILE A 99 2.58 -6.55 7.96
C ILE A 99 3.52 -5.73 7.08
N VAL A 100 3.38 -4.42 7.15
CA VAL A 100 4.19 -3.47 6.40
C VAL A 100 4.96 -2.61 7.38
N THR A 101 6.26 -2.46 7.14
CA THR A 101 7.05 -1.38 7.74
C THR A 101 7.21 -0.28 6.70
N ALA A 102 6.77 0.93 7.02
CA ALA A 102 6.83 2.09 6.14
C ALA A 102 7.74 3.18 6.69
N VAL A 103 8.54 3.75 5.79
CA VAL A 103 9.39 4.92 6.04
C VAL A 103 8.83 6.09 5.22
N VAL A 104 8.65 7.23 5.88
CA VAL A 104 8.12 8.46 5.29
C VAL A 104 9.10 9.59 5.52
N ARG A 105 9.42 10.30 4.43
CA ARG A 105 10.30 11.48 4.40
C ARG A 105 9.53 12.63 3.78
N ASP A 106 9.47 13.77 4.46
CA ASP A 106 8.82 14.99 3.95
C ASP A 106 7.39 14.79 3.44
N GLY A 107 6.63 13.90 4.11
CA GLY A 107 5.25 13.58 3.76
C GLY A 107 5.08 12.62 2.58
N ARG A 108 6.16 12.02 2.08
CA ARG A 108 6.19 11.04 0.98
C ARG A 108 6.68 9.69 1.45
N VAL A 109 6.16 8.62 0.85
CA VAL A 109 6.60 7.25 1.13
C VAL A 109 7.99 7.05 0.53
N LEU A 110 9.00 6.88 1.39
CA LEU A 110 10.38 6.61 0.99
C LEU A 110 10.65 5.11 0.86
N GLY A 111 10.02 4.29 1.69
CA GLY A 111 10.16 2.85 1.49
C GLY A 111 9.17 2.02 2.26
N LEU A 112 8.99 0.81 1.74
CA LEU A 112 8.09 -0.20 2.27
C LEU A 112 8.83 -1.54 2.33
N GLN A 113 8.57 -2.31 3.37
CA GLN A 113 8.91 -3.73 3.43
C GLN A 113 7.71 -4.51 3.90
N GLU A 114 7.35 -5.53 3.12
CA GLU A 114 6.15 -6.33 3.33
C GLU A 114 6.51 -7.72 3.85
N THR A 115 5.66 -8.25 4.72
CA THR A 115 5.78 -9.63 5.20
C THR A 115 4.40 -10.25 5.27
N ALA A 116 4.18 -11.32 4.50
CA ALA A 116 2.90 -12.03 4.50
C ALA A 116 2.51 -12.50 5.90
N ARG A 117 1.20 -12.47 6.17
CA ARG A 117 0.58 -13.14 7.30
C ARG A 117 -0.47 -14.12 6.78
N PRO A 118 -0.60 -15.29 7.41
CA PRO A 118 -1.70 -16.20 7.08
C PRO A 118 -3.03 -15.46 7.25
N VAL A 119 -3.90 -15.59 6.26
CA VAL A 119 -5.33 -15.32 6.46
C VAL A 119 -5.90 -16.57 7.14
N ALA A 120 -6.68 -16.40 8.20
CA ALA A 120 -7.35 -17.55 8.80
C ALA A 120 -8.25 -18.20 7.75
N GLU A 121 -8.08 -19.49 7.51
CA GLU A 121 -9.06 -20.27 6.75
C GLU A 121 -10.27 -20.51 7.67
N ASP A 122 -11.47 -20.16 7.20
CA ASP A 122 -12.74 -20.48 7.87
C ASP A 122 -12.96 -21.99 7.97
#